data_AF-A0A8H3ZM18-F1
#
_entry.id   AF-A0A8H3ZM18-F1
#
_cell.length_a   1.000
_cell.length_b   1.000
_cell.length_c   1.000
_cell.angle_alpha   90.00
_cell.angle_beta   90.00
_cell.angle_gamma   90.00
#
_symmetry.space_group_name_H-M   'P 1'
#
loop_
_entity.id
_entity.type
_entity.pdbx_description
1 polymer ?
#
loop_
_entity_poly.entity_id
_entity_poly.type
_entity_poly.pdbx_seq_one_letter_code
_entity_poly.pdbx_strand_id
1 'polypeptide(L)'
;MSDASTTHRISIDVGLGDGDHRDTFTRALWNVLATEIAEITFAQIIDGLPLAEVAQDSGNGSLPNGHPIHDLHQQLCPGVIEKTHEFRDKFDPGIIQIDSKLINDYRAASLGSRAFKVRLIEMVAVAVHQIAVEIFKLDTSLHKEDGIASWKPPKDDLFWELCPEGAWPTLFRHKWYHDHDQYPDGIADMVGYWAESRIFGGVILFDRRSPESASDVQDDSVWFHPDREDVTYRIFQLTEDQKRSLVEVLTSGNPDLSLLPILADEHNTRREDPEEPIENTGIYRDIWERKPLSPEAYDQRSRDVWDIVDYPLMSDFKRALHRAGERRRRL
;
A
#
# COMPACT_ATOMS: atom_id res chain seq x y z
N MET A 1 14.32 10.52 -19.83
CA MET A 1 14.93 9.20 -20.09
C MET A 1 16.16 9.07 -19.21
N SER A 2 15.94 8.87 -17.90
CA SER A 2 17.00 8.39 -17.01
C SER A 2 16.95 6.88 -17.03
N ASP A 3 18.12 6.25 -17.08
CA ASP A 3 18.31 4.81 -16.87
C ASP A 3 17.38 4.32 -15.78
N ALA A 4 16.55 3.31 -16.10
CA ALA A 4 16.03 2.43 -15.09
C ALA A 4 17.26 1.76 -14.47
N SER A 5 17.79 2.36 -13.40
CA SER A 5 18.83 1.75 -12.58
C SER A 5 18.34 0.35 -12.29
N THR A 6 19.01 -0.66 -12.87
CA THR A 6 18.69 -2.05 -12.64
C THR A 6 18.82 -2.29 -11.14
N THR A 7 17.68 -2.23 -10.45
CA THR A 7 17.56 -2.38 -9.01
C THR A 7 18.08 -3.77 -8.69
N HIS A 8 19.28 -3.84 -8.11
CA HIS A 8 19.90 -5.12 -7.80
C HIS A 8 19.26 -5.65 -6.52
N ARG A 9 18.23 -6.48 -6.69
CA ARG A 9 17.52 -7.14 -5.59
C ARG A 9 18.34 -8.35 -5.11
N ILE A 10 18.48 -8.48 -3.80
CA ILE A 10 19.17 -9.59 -3.15
C ILE A 10 18.29 -10.17 -2.04
N SER A 11 18.49 -11.44 -1.71
CA SER A 11 17.79 -12.07 -0.59
C SER A 11 18.17 -11.41 0.74
N ILE A 12 17.21 -11.34 1.65
CA ILE A 12 17.42 -10.86 3.02
C ILE A 12 18.58 -11.58 3.71
N ASP A 13 18.67 -12.90 3.57
CA ASP A 13 19.71 -13.68 4.23
C ASP A 13 21.11 -13.33 3.73
N VAL A 14 21.27 -13.14 2.41
CA VAL A 14 22.54 -12.74 1.82
C VAL A 14 22.86 -11.28 2.17
N GLY A 15 21.85 -10.42 2.14
CA GLY A 15 22.00 -8.99 2.32
C GLY A 15 22.31 -8.57 3.76
N LEU A 16 21.60 -9.13 4.74
CA LEU A 16 21.78 -8.80 6.16
C LEU A 16 22.87 -9.63 6.83
N GLY A 17 23.03 -10.90 6.44
CA GLY A 17 23.87 -11.85 7.18
C GLY A 17 23.38 -12.03 8.62
N ASP A 18 24.20 -12.60 9.50
CA ASP A 18 23.84 -12.80 10.91
C ASP A 18 24.11 -11.53 11.75
N GLY A 19 23.21 -11.23 12.69
CA GLY A 19 23.37 -10.17 13.69
C GLY A 19 22.10 -9.40 14.02
N ASP A 20 22.24 -8.40 14.89
CA ASP A 20 21.14 -7.64 15.49
C ASP A 20 20.17 -7.01 14.48
N HIS A 21 20.66 -6.56 13.31
CA HIS A 21 19.81 -6.03 12.24
C HIS A 21 18.89 -7.11 11.66
N ARG A 22 19.40 -8.32 11.39
CA ARG A 22 18.59 -9.44 10.90
C ARG A 22 17.59 -9.88 11.95
N ASP A 23 18.01 -9.98 13.22
CA ASP A 23 17.14 -10.37 14.32
C ASP A 23 16.01 -9.36 14.54
N THR A 24 16.33 -8.06 14.45
CA THR A 24 15.33 -6.99 14.59
C THR A 24 14.35 -6.98 13.42
N PHE A 25 14.83 -7.09 12.18
CA PHE A 25 13.97 -7.18 11.01
C PHE A 25 13.07 -8.42 11.06
N THR A 26 13.63 -9.58 11.40
CA THR A 26 12.89 -10.85 11.49
C THR A 26 11.78 -10.75 12.53
N ARG A 27 12.09 -10.19 13.72
CA ARG A 27 11.08 -9.94 14.76
C ARG A 27 10.00 -8.98 14.27
N ALA A 28 10.39 -7.88 13.64
CA ALA A 28 9.45 -6.88 13.13
C ALA A 28 8.48 -7.48 12.12
N LEU A 29 9.00 -8.29 11.19
CA LEU A 29 8.17 -9.00 10.22
C LEU A 29 7.21 -9.97 10.92
N TRP A 30 7.71 -10.81 11.84
CA TRP A 30 6.86 -11.76 12.56
C TRP A 30 5.80 -11.07 13.43
N ASN A 31 6.10 -9.93 14.04
CA ASN A 31 5.11 -9.14 14.78
C ASN A 31 3.98 -8.67 13.86
N VAL A 32 4.28 -8.20 12.65
CA VAL A 32 3.26 -7.82 11.66
C VAL A 32 2.46 -9.03 11.19
N LEU A 33 3.14 -10.15 10.86
CA LEU A 33 2.49 -11.39 10.43
C LEU A 33 1.63 -12.05 11.51
N ALA A 34 1.87 -11.75 12.78
CA ALA A 34 1.07 -12.23 13.91
C ALA A 34 -0.22 -11.43 14.13
N THR A 35 -0.41 -10.29 13.45
CA THR A 35 -1.65 -9.53 13.55
C THR A 35 -2.82 -10.25 12.88
N GLU A 36 -4.01 -10.11 13.46
CA GLU A 36 -5.25 -10.65 12.89
C GLU A 36 -5.51 -10.06 11.49
N ILE A 37 -5.25 -8.76 11.30
CA ILE A 37 -5.42 -8.11 10.00
C ILE A 37 -4.49 -8.69 8.92
N ALA A 38 -3.26 -9.05 9.26
CA ALA A 38 -2.35 -9.72 8.32
C ALA A 38 -2.82 -11.13 7.97
N GLU A 39 -3.24 -11.90 8.98
CA GLU A 39 -3.80 -13.24 8.77
C GLU A 39 -5.00 -13.21 7.82
N ILE A 40 -5.99 -12.37 8.09
CA ILE A 40 -7.19 -12.23 7.26
C ILE A 40 -6.85 -11.69 5.86
N THR A 41 -5.88 -10.77 5.75
CA THR A 41 -5.47 -10.21 4.47
C THR A 41 -4.82 -11.26 3.58
N PHE A 42 -3.85 -12.02 4.09
CA PHE A 42 -3.21 -13.08 3.32
C PHE A 42 -4.17 -14.24 3.05
N ALA A 43 -5.06 -14.56 3.98
CA ALA A 43 -6.11 -15.56 3.78
C ALA A 43 -7.00 -15.22 2.59
N GLN A 44 -7.43 -13.96 2.43
CA GLN A 44 -8.19 -13.54 1.26
C GLN A 44 -7.42 -13.75 -0.05
N ILE A 45 -6.11 -13.47 -0.08
CA ILE A 45 -5.28 -13.71 -1.28
C ILE A 45 -5.22 -15.21 -1.61
N ILE A 46 -5.06 -16.08 -0.59
CA ILE A 46 -5.09 -17.54 -0.76
C ILE A 46 -6.46 -18.01 -1.24
N ASP A 47 -7.54 -17.46 -0.69
CA ASP A 47 -8.91 -17.72 -1.11
C ASP A 47 -9.09 -17.39 -2.60
N GLY A 48 -8.52 -16.25 -2.99
CA GLY A 48 -8.53 -15.73 -4.36
C GLY A 48 -9.56 -14.62 -4.59
N LEU A 49 -10.33 -14.24 -3.55
CA LEU A 49 -11.22 -13.08 -3.56
C LEU A 49 -11.08 -12.27 -2.26
N PRO A 50 -11.21 -10.94 -2.31
CA PRO A 50 -11.44 -10.16 -1.10
C PRO A 50 -12.83 -10.50 -0.53
N LEU A 51 -12.99 -10.40 0.78
CA LEU A 51 -14.31 -10.44 1.41
C LEU A 51 -15.18 -9.30 0.88
N ALA A 52 -16.49 -9.54 0.80
CA ALA A 52 -17.46 -8.57 0.30
C ALA A 52 -17.33 -7.21 1.00
N GLU A 53 -17.17 -7.21 2.34
CA GLU A 53 -16.98 -5.99 3.11
C GLU A 53 -15.66 -5.28 2.78
N VAL A 54 -14.58 -6.04 2.55
CA VAL A 54 -13.27 -5.48 2.20
C VAL A 54 -13.27 -4.92 0.78
N ALA A 55 -13.98 -5.57 -0.15
CA ALA A 55 -14.18 -5.10 -1.50
C ALA A 55 -15.03 -3.82 -1.55
N GLN A 56 -15.93 -3.61 -0.58
CA GLN A 56 -16.74 -2.39 -0.47
C GLN A 56 -16.00 -1.27 0.28
N ASP A 57 -15.26 -1.61 1.34
CA ASP A 57 -14.46 -0.69 2.16
C ASP A 57 -13.26 -0.12 1.39
N SER A 58 -12.70 -0.86 0.44
CA SER A 58 -11.64 -0.29 -0.40
C SER A 58 -12.18 0.79 -1.35
N GLY A 59 -11.35 1.69 -1.86
CA GLY A 59 -11.70 2.65 -2.93
C GLY A 59 -12.28 2.01 -4.20
N ASN A 60 -12.41 0.68 -4.19
CA ASN A 60 -13.34 -0.18 -4.91
C ASN A 60 -14.83 0.14 -4.81
N GLY A 61 -15.27 1.23 -4.16
CA GLY A 61 -16.56 1.88 -4.45
C GLY A 61 -16.77 2.25 -5.94
N SER A 62 -15.77 1.98 -6.78
CA SER A 62 -15.84 2.04 -8.25
C SER A 62 -16.29 0.73 -8.93
N LEU A 63 -16.48 -0.38 -8.20
CA LEU A 63 -17.06 -1.59 -8.79
C LEU A 63 -18.53 -1.36 -9.13
N PRO A 64 -19.03 -1.86 -10.26
CA PRO A 64 -20.43 -1.69 -10.62
C PRO A 64 -21.36 -2.25 -9.53
N ASN A 65 -22.51 -1.60 -9.33
CA ASN A 65 -23.49 -2.01 -8.30
C ASN A 65 -23.97 -3.47 -8.47
N GLY A 66 -23.93 -4.02 -9.68
CA GLY A 66 -24.31 -5.40 -9.97
C GLY A 66 -23.19 -6.44 -9.79
N HIS A 67 -22.00 -6.04 -9.32
CA HIS A 67 -20.87 -6.95 -9.19
C HIS A 67 -21.16 -8.01 -8.09
N PRO A 68 -21.05 -9.32 -8.37
CA PRO A 68 -21.45 -10.39 -7.45
C PRO A 68 -20.64 -10.43 -6.14
N ILE A 69 -19.44 -9.83 -6.12
CA ILE A 69 -18.59 -9.73 -4.92
C ILE A 69 -19.31 -9.10 -3.73
N HIS A 70 -20.26 -8.19 -3.98
CA HIS A 70 -20.97 -7.45 -2.94
C HIS A 70 -21.80 -8.37 -2.02
N ASP A 71 -22.25 -9.51 -2.56
CA ASP A 71 -23.18 -10.40 -1.86
C ASP A 71 -22.63 -11.82 -1.63
N LEU A 72 -21.75 -12.33 -2.50
CA LEU A 72 -21.45 -13.76 -2.55
C LEU A 72 -20.25 -14.22 -1.71
N HIS A 73 -19.25 -13.37 -1.47
CA HIS A 73 -18.02 -13.75 -0.74
C HIS A 73 -17.96 -13.07 0.64
N GLN A 74 -18.95 -13.36 1.49
CA GLN A 74 -19.06 -12.74 2.82
C GLN A 74 -18.12 -13.36 3.86
N GLN A 75 -17.63 -14.57 3.62
CA GLN A 75 -16.77 -15.32 4.51
C GLN A 75 -15.72 -16.04 3.67
N LEU A 76 -14.54 -16.26 4.27
CA LEU A 76 -13.51 -17.09 3.67
C LEU A 76 -14.02 -18.52 3.46
N CYS A 77 -13.56 -19.15 2.39
CA CYS A 77 -13.82 -20.55 2.11
C CYS A 77 -13.28 -21.45 3.24
N PRO A 78 -13.96 -22.57 3.55
CA PRO A 78 -13.49 -23.52 4.55
C PRO A 78 -12.06 -24.01 4.26
N GLY A 79 -11.20 -24.02 5.29
CA GLY A 79 -9.82 -24.49 5.17
C GLY A 79 -8.80 -23.41 4.77
N VAL A 80 -9.23 -22.20 4.42
CA VAL A 80 -8.31 -21.14 3.97
C VAL A 80 -7.46 -20.60 5.12
N ILE A 81 -8.02 -20.43 6.32
CA ILE A 81 -7.24 -20.00 7.50
C ILE A 81 -6.15 -21.02 7.84
N GLU A 82 -6.48 -22.31 7.81
CA GLU A 82 -5.51 -23.38 8.05
C GLU A 82 -4.39 -23.37 7.01
N LYS A 83 -4.72 -23.12 5.74
CA LYS A 83 -3.70 -22.94 4.68
C LYS A 83 -2.84 -21.71 4.91
N THR A 84 -3.41 -20.61 5.40
CA THR A 84 -2.65 -19.41 5.78
C THR A 84 -1.66 -19.72 6.89
N HIS A 85 -2.08 -20.48 7.92
CA HIS A 85 -1.18 -20.94 8.97
C HIS A 85 -0.08 -21.85 8.44
N GLU A 86 -0.42 -22.82 7.59
CA GLU A 86 0.57 -23.69 6.96
C GLU A 86 1.59 -22.92 6.12
N PHE A 87 1.14 -21.92 5.36
CA PHE A 87 2.02 -21.05 4.60
C PHE A 87 2.94 -20.29 5.56
N ARG A 88 2.38 -19.62 6.57
CA ARG A 88 3.14 -18.84 7.55
C ARG A 88 4.20 -19.70 8.25
N ASP A 89 3.84 -20.90 8.70
CA ASP A 89 4.72 -21.78 9.47
C ASP A 89 5.85 -22.38 8.60
N LYS A 90 5.65 -22.48 7.29
CA LYS A 90 6.66 -22.94 6.31
C LYS A 90 7.42 -21.79 5.64
N PHE A 91 6.96 -20.55 5.81
CA PHE A 91 7.52 -19.39 5.14
C PHE A 91 8.93 -19.11 5.66
N ASP A 92 9.88 -19.00 4.73
CA ASP A 92 11.25 -18.61 5.02
C ASP A 92 11.46 -17.13 4.64
N PRO A 93 11.58 -16.21 5.62
CA PRO A 93 11.85 -14.79 5.34
C PRO A 93 13.12 -14.54 4.53
N GLY A 94 14.06 -15.50 4.52
CA GLY A 94 15.31 -15.42 3.77
C GLY A 94 15.11 -15.32 2.26
N ILE A 95 13.97 -15.77 1.71
CA ILE A 95 13.71 -15.75 0.26
C ILE A 95 13.31 -14.37 -0.26
N ILE A 96 12.86 -13.46 0.63
CA ILE A 96 12.38 -12.12 0.27
C ILE A 96 13.49 -11.34 -0.43
N GLN A 97 13.18 -10.80 -1.60
CA GLN A 97 14.09 -10.01 -2.41
C GLN A 97 13.89 -8.51 -2.15
N ILE A 98 14.90 -7.84 -1.60
CA ILE A 98 14.88 -6.40 -1.37
C ILE A 98 16.02 -5.74 -2.15
N ASP A 99 15.79 -4.50 -2.58
CA ASP A 99 16.83 -3.69 -3.19
C ASP A 99 18.08 -3.61 -2.30
N SER A 100 19.24 -3.87 -2.90
CA SER A 100 20.51 -3.91 -2.20
C SER A 100 20.90 -2.56 -1.59
N LYS A 101 20.49 -1.42 -2.17
CA LYS A 101 20.73 -0.11 -1.59
C LYS A 101 19.91 0.05 -0.30
N LEU A 102 18.63 -0.32 -0.29
CA LEU A 102 17.83 -0.30 0.94
C LEU A 102 18.43 -1.18 2.04
N ILE A 103 18.88 -2.40 1.70
CA ILE A 103 19.58 -3.28 2.65
C ILE A 103 20.85 -2.61 3.21
N ASN A 104 21.67 -2.01 2.34
CA ASN A 104 22.89 -1.34 2.76
C ASN A 104 22.59 -0.13 3.66
N ASP A 105 21.59 0.68 3.32
CA ASP A 105 21.16 1.84 4.10
C ASP A 105 20.63 1.41 5.48
N TYR A 106 19.88 0.30 5.55
CA TYR A 106 19.41 -0.28 6.80
C TYR A 106 20.57 -0.75 7.70
N ARG A 107 21.57 -1.45 7.11
CA ARG A 107 22.76 -1.92 7.83
C ARG A 107 23.67 -0.79 8.30
N ALA A 108 23.80 0.26 7.49
CA ALA A 108 24.62 1.43 7.82
C ALA A 108 24.02 2.26 8.96
N ALA A 109 22.71 2.18 9.18
CA ALA A 109 22.04 2.91 10.25
C ALA A 109 22.27 2.22 11.62
N SER A 110 22.72 3.01 12.60
CA SER A 110 22.90 2.54 13.98
C SER A 110 21.57 2.08 14.58
N LEU A 111 21.55 0.93 15.25
CA LEU A 111 20.37 0.38 15.91
C LEU A 111 19.67 1.43 16.80
N GLY A 112 18.35 1.53 16.68
CA GLY A 112 17.52 2.45 17.45
C GLY A 112 17.60 3.93 17.02
N SER A 113 18.48 4.29 16.08
CA SER A 113 18.52 5.65 15.50
C SER A 113 17.24 5.98 14.71
N ARG A 114 16.99 7.27 14.45
CA ARG A 114 15.87 7.72 13.59
C ARG A 114 15.95 7.09 12.20
N ALA A 115 17.14 7.12 11.58
CA ALA A 115 17.39 6.50 10.28
C ALA A 115 17.09 4.99 10.31
N PHE A 116 17.56 4.27 11.33
CA PHE A 116 17.31 2.83 11.47
C PHE A 116 15.82 2.51 11.56
N LYS A 117 15.05 3.28 12.35
CA LYS A 117 13.60 3.07 12.50
C LYS A 117 12.87 3.23 11.17
N VAL A 118 13.21 4.26 10.39
CA VAL A 118 12.60 4.51 9.08
C VAL A 118 12.96 3.40 8.09
N ARG A 119 14.24 3.00 8.04
CA ARG A 119 14.68 1.90 7.17
C ARG A 119 14.07 0.56 7.57
N LEU A 120 13.86 0.31 8.88
CA LEU A 120 13.13 -0.87 9.36
C LEU A 120 11.69 -0.88 8.86
N ILE A 121 10.98 0.24 8.97
CA ILE A 121 9.61 0.38 8.45
C ILE A 121 9.58 0.09 6.94
N GLU A 122 10.52 0.67 6.17
CA GLU A 122 10.63 0.46 4.72
C GLU A 122 10.89 -1.01 4.37
N MET A 123 11.85 -1.65 5.05
CA MET A 123 12.16 -3.07 4.87
C MET A 123 10.95 -3.97 5.15
N VAL A 124 10.19 -3.69 6.23
CA VAL A 124 9.01 -4.47 6.61
C VAL A 124 7.86 -4.25 5.63
N ALA A 125 7.64 -3.03 5.14
CA ALA A 125 6.65 -2.73 4.11
C ALA A 125 6.93 -3.53 2.82
N VAL A 126 8.17 -3.49 2.34
CA VAL A 126 8.60 -4.27 1.17
C VAL A 126 8.44 -5.77 1.42
N ALA A 127 8.78 -6.27 2.60
CA ALA A 127 8.62 -7.68 2.94
C ALA A 127 7.16 -8.14 2.89
N VAL A 128 6.23 -7.38 3.49
CA VAL A 128 4.79 -7.67 3.45
C VAL A 128 4.26 -7.65 2.02
N HIS A 129 4.64 -6.64 1.23
CA HIS A 129 4.31 -6.56 -0.19
C HIS A 129 4.75 -7.82 -0.94
N GLN A 130 6.01 -8.23 -0.74
CA GLN A 130 6.57 -9.40 -1.43
C GLN A 130 5.93 -10.72 -0.98
N ILE A 131 5.54 -10.85 0.29
CA ILE A 131 4.77 -12.02 0.74
C ILE A 131 3.44 -12.11 0.00
N ALA A 132 2.71 -11.00 -0.15
CA ALA A 132 1.46 -10.98 -0.91
C ALA A 132 1.68 -11.32 -2.40
N VAL A 133 2.74 -10.79 -3.01
CA VAL A 133 3.16 -11.13 -4.39
C VAL A 133 3.37 -12.63 -4.53
N GLU A 134 4.15 -13.24 -3.64
CA GLU A 134 4.47 -14.67 -3.72
C GLU A 134 3.25 -15.54 -3.48
N ILE A 135 2.40 -15.22 -2.48
CA ILE A 135 1.15 -15.94 -2.25
C ILE A 135 0.25 -15.88 -3.49
N PHE A 136 0.10 -14.70 -4.10
CA PHE A 136 -0.73 -14.53 -5.29
C PHE A 136 -0.21 -15.34 -6.48
N LYS A 137 1.12 -15.37 -6.68
CA LYS A 137 1.77 -16.15 -7.75
C LYS A 137 1.61 -17.66 -7.60
N LEU A 138 1.34 -18.17 -6.39
CA LEU A 138 1.00 -19.59 -6.21
C LEU A 138 -0.31 -19.97 -6.91
N ASP A 139 -1.16 -18.97 -7.23
CA ASP A 139 -2.40 -19.11 -8.00
C ASP A 139 -3.31 -20.23 -7.43
N THR A 140 -3.47 -20.23 -6.11
CA THR A 140 -4.23 -21.25 -5.36
C THR A 140 -5.72 -20.93 -5.21
N SER A 141 -6.19 -19.88 -5.89
CA SER A 141 -7.56 -19.37 -5.85
C SER A 141 -8.60 -20.47 -5.98
N LEU A 142 -9.57 -20.47 -5.07
CA LEU A 142 -10.74 -21.35 -5.03
C LEU A 142 -11.88 -20.83 -5.90
N HIS A 143 -11.76 -19.59 -6.38
CA HIS A 143 -12.79 -18.82 -7.08
C HIS A 143 -12.54 -18.68 -8.59
N LYS A 144 -11.78 -19.61 -9.19
CA LYS A 144 -11.49 -19.56 -10.64
C LYS A 144 -12.70 -19.86 -11.52
N GLU A 145 -13.66 -20.62 -11.00
CA GLU A 145 -14.80 -21.15 -11.78
C GLU A 145 -16.16 -20.53 -11.45
N ASP A 146 -16.25 -19.70 -10.40
CA ASP A 146 -17.52 -19.11 -9.96
C ASP A 146 -17.95 -17.85 -10.75
N GLY A 147 -17.04 -17.32 -11.57
CA GLY A 147 -17.27 -16.16 -12.41
C GLY A 147 -17.29 -14.83 -11.66
N ILE A 148 -16.98 -14.78 -10.36
CA ILE A 148 -17.01 -13.54 -9.58
C ILE A 148 -15.88 -12.60 -10.02
N ALA A 149 -14.65 -13.10 -10.10
CA ALA A 149 -13.48 -12.30 -10.50
C ALA A 149 -13.49 -11.89 -11.98
N SER A 150 -14.20 -12.64 -12.83
CA SER A 150 -14.29 -12.40 -14.28
C SER A 150 -15.58 -11.72 -14.72
N TRP A 151 -16.44 -11.37 -13.76
CA TRP A 151 -17.70 -10.68 -14.03
C TRP A 151 -17.45 -9.32 -14.70
N LYS A 152 -18.29 -8.98 -15.68
CA LYS A 152 -18.25 -7.70 -16.39
C LYS A 152 -19.63 -7.06 -16.40
N PRO A 153 -19.74 -5.74 -16.20
CA PRO A 153 -21.02 -5.07 -16.32
C PRO A 153 -21.50 -5.03 -17.78
N PRO A 154 -22.78 -4.74 -18.02
CA PRO A 154 -23.31 -4.41 -19.35
C PRO A 154 -22.46 -3.37 -20.08
N LYS A 155 -22.39 -3.44 -21.42
CA LYS A 155 -21.50 -2.61 -22.25
C LYS A 155 -21.82 -1.11 -22.25
N ASP A 156 -23.00 -0.75 -21.78
CA ASP A 156 -23.50 0.61 -21.60
C ASP A 156 -23.22 1.20 -20.21
N ASP A 157 -22.55 0.44 -19.33
CA ASP A 157 -22.14 0.92 -18.00
C ASP A 157 -20.94 1.89 -18.09
N LEU A 158 -20.97 2.98 -17.31
CA LEU A 158 -19.89 3.98 -17.25
C LEU A 158 -18.56 3.37 -16.76
N PHE A 159 -18.60 2.21 -16.11
CA PHE A 159 -17.40 1.48 -15.71
C PHE A 159 -16.46 1.17 -16.88
N TRP A 160 -16.98 1.01 -18.10
CA TRP A 160 -16.15 0.80 -19.29
C TRP A 160 -15.29 2.02 -19.66
N GLU A 161 -15.62 3.23 -19.18
CA GLU A 161 -14.77 4.42 -19.32
C GLU A 161 -13.58 4.39 -18.35
N LEU A 162 -13.79 3.81 -17.15
CA LEU A 162 -12.76 3.64 -16.12
C LEU A 162 -11.87 2.43 -16.37
N CYS A 163 -12.47 1.35 -16.90
CA CYS A 163 -11.82 0.08 -17.15
C CYS A 163 -12.25 -0.44 -18.54
N PRO A 164 -11.50 -0.09 -19.61
CA PRO A 164 -11.85 -0.47 -20.99
C PRO A 164 -11.97 -1.98 -21.25
N GLU A 165 -11.32 -2.80 -20.42
CA GLU A 165 -11.43 -4.27 -20.48
C GLU A 165 -12.68 -4.82 -19.77
N GLY A 166 -13.40 -3.97 -19.04
CA GLY A 166 -14.66 -4.28 -18.35
C GLY A 166 -14.52 -5.04 -17.05
N ALA A 167 -13.30 -5.37 -16.65
CA ALA A 167 -12.98 -5.92 -15.34
C ALA A 167 -11.54 -5.54 -15.00
N TRP A 168 -11.28 -5.33 -13.72
CA TRP A 168 -9.92 -5.16 -13.24
C TRP A 168 -9.14 -6.48 -13.38
N PRO A 169 -7.81 -6.43 -13.58
CA PRO A 169 -6.99 -7.64 -13.64
C PRO A 169 -7.01 -8.48 -12.35
N THR A 170 -7.35 -7.84 -11.23
CA THR A 170 -7.54 -8.45 -9.92
C THR A 170 -8.48 -7.58 -9.09
N LEU A 171 -9.22 -8.19 -8.16
CA LEU A 171 -10.04 -7.48 -7.16
C LEU A 171 -9.21 -7.02 -5.95
N PHE A 172 -8.00 -7.56 -5.77
CA PHE A 172 -7.02 -7.09 -4.79
C PHE A 172 -6.27 -5.88 -5.36
N ARG A 173 -6.89 -4.71 -5.31
CA ARG A 173 -6.33 -3.48 -5.87
C ARG A 173 -6.43 -2.32 -4.90
N HIS A 174 -5.46 -1.43 -4.99
CA HIS A 174 -5.56 -0.10 -4.44
C HIS A 174 -5.93 0.89 -5.57
N LYS A 175 -6.79 1.87 -5.29
CA LYS A 175 -7.22 2.88 -6.27
C LYS A 175 -6.10 3.57 -7.06
N TRP A 176 -4.91 3.73 -6.50
CA TRP A 176 -3.79 4.46 -7.10
C TRP A 176 -2.64 3.58 -7.58
N TYR A 177 -2.66 2.28 -7.26
CA TYR A 177 -1.53 1.36 -7.52
C TYR A 177 -2.00 0.24 -8.46
N HIS A 178 -2.33 0.61 -9.69
CA HIS A 178 -2.89 -0.30 -10.70
C HIS A 178 -2.13 -0.29 -12.03
N ASP A 179 -1.00 0.41 -12.09
CA ASP A 179 -0.15 0.54 -13.27
C ASP A 179 0.73 -0.71 -13.49
N HIS A 180 0.12 -1.89 -13.44
CA HIS A 180 0.80 -3.19 -13.51
C HIS A 180 1.74 -3.37 -14.71
N ASP A 181 1.52 -2.67 -15.82
CA ASP A 181 2.43 -2.71 -16.98
C ASP A 181 3.85 -2.21 -16.66
N GLN A 182 4.04 -1.37 -15.64
CA GLN A 182 5.36 -0.86 -15.24
C GLN A 182 5.93 -1.53 -13.98
N TYR A 183 5.15 -2.40 -13.35
CA TYR A 183 5.53 -3.06 -12.10
C TYR A 183 6.38 -4.30 -12.39
N PRO A 184 7.48 -4.55 -11.65
CA PRO A 184 8.38 -5.69 -11.88
C PRO A 184 7.68 -7.05 -11.88
N ASP A 185 6.70 -7.23 -11.00
CA ASP A 185 5.90 -8.45 -10.81
C ASP A 185 4.46 -8.28 -11.34
N GLY A 186 4.20 -7.23 -12.13
CA GLY A 186 2.95 -7.01 -12.85
C GLY A 186 1.73 -6.90 -11.94
N ILE A 187 0.70 -7.72 -12.22
CA ILE A 187 -0.54 -7.74 -11.44
C ILE A 187 -0.27 -8.13 -9.97
N ALA A 188 0.74 -8.97 -9.71
CA ALA A 188 1.06 -9.38 -8.36
C ALA A 188 1.49 -8.20 -7.48
N ASP A 189 2.17 -7.19 -8.05
CA ASP A 189 2.51 -5.97 -7.32
C ASP A 189 1.26 -5.16 -6.92
N MET A 190 0.18 -5.18 -7.72
CA MET A 190 -1.09 -4.56 -7.32
C MET A 190 -1.63 -5.19 -6.04
N VAL A 191 -1.52 -6.53 -5.93
CA VAL A 191 -1.93 -7.30 -4.75
C VAL A 191 -1.04 -6.96 -3.56
N GLY A 192 0.27 -6.76 -3.78
CA GLY A 192 1.22 -6.31 -2.77
C GLY A 192 0.81 -4.97 -2.15
N TYR A 193 0.55 -3.95 -2.98
CA TYR A 193 0.11 -2.65 -2.52
C TYR A 193 -1.26 -2.70 -1.81
N TRP A 194 -2.19 -3.52 -2.31
CA TRP A 194 -3.46 -3.75 -1.63
C TRP A 194 -3.25 -4.36 -0.23
N ALA A 195 -2.40 -5.38 -0.11
CA ALA A 195 -2.11 -6.03 1.16
C ALA A 195 -1.47 -5.07 2.17
N GLU A 196 -0.51 -4.24 1.74
CA GLU A 196 0.06 -3.18 2.58
C GLU A 196 -1.01 -2.22 3.08
N SER A 197 -1.89 -1.75 2.18
CA SER A 197 -2.97 -0.84 2.54
C SER A 197 -3.94 -1.45 3.56
N ARG A 198 -4.23 -2.75 3.45
CA ARG A 198 -5.04 -3.46 4.45
C ARG A 198 -4.32 -3.59 5.78
N ILE A 199 -3.08 -4.07 5.78
CA ILE A 199 -2.34 -4.45 7.00
C ILE A 199 -1.90 -3.24 7.79
N PHE A 200 -1.28 -2.26 7.11
CA PHE A 200 -0.77 -1.06 7.78
C PHE A 200 -1.82 0.03 7.89
N GLY A 201 -2.85 0.03 7.04
CA GLY A 201 -3.81 1.13 6.93
C GLY A 201 -3.49 2.09 5.77
N GLY A 202 -2.42 1.83 5.02
CA GLY A 202 -2.07 2.50 3.78
C GLY A 202 -0.77 1.94 3.20
N VAL A 203 -0.53 2.17 1.91
CA VAL A 203 0.79 1.91 1.32
C VAL A 203 1.80 2.85 1.97
N ILE A 204 2.94 2.30 2.41
CA ILE A 204 3.93 3.06 3.15
C ILE A 204 4.88 3.76 2.18
N LEU A 205 4.98 5.08 2.32
CA LEU A 205 5.75 6.01 1.48
C LEU A 205 6.74 6.83 2.32
N PHE A 206 7.75 7.36 1.64
CA PHE A 206 8.85 8.12 2.25
C PHE A 206 9.10 9.40 1.47
N ASP A 207 9.49 10.47 2.18
CA ASP A 207 10.02 11.67 1.53
C ASP A 207 11.45 11.40 1.05
N ARG A 208 11.63 11.38 -0.27
CA ARG A 208 12.91 11.09 -0.94
C ARG A 208 13.65 12.36 -1.36
N ARG A 209 13.11 13.55 -1.06
CA ARG A 209 13.78 14.82 -1.36
C ARG A 209 15.01 14.99 -0.47
N SER A 210 16.01 15.71 -0.99
CA SER A 210 17.17 16.09 -0.17
C SER A 210 16.80 17.29 0.71
N PRO A 211 17.21 17.33 1.99
CA PRO A 211 17.12 18.54 2.81
C PRO A 211 17.81 19.76 2.18
N GLU A 212 18.77 19.56 1.28
CA GLU A 212 19.42 20.62 0.51
C GLU A 212 18.51 21.21 -0.58
N SER A 213 17.59 20.39 -1.12
CA SER A 213 16.66 20.78 -2.19
C SER A 213 15.35 21.37 -1.68
N ALA A 214 14.96 21.07 -0.45
CA ALA A 214 13.71 21.54 0.15
C ALA A 214 13.84 21.63 1.68
N SER A 215 13.60 22.82 2.24
CA SER A 215 13.83 23.11 3.66
C SER A 215 12.75 22.57 4.60
N ASP A 216 11.63 22.10 4.06
CA ASP A 216 10.51 21.50 4.77
C ASP A 216 10.59 19.97 4.87
N VAL A 217 11.60 19.35 4.25
CA VAL A 217 11.84 17.90 4.27
C VAL A 217 12.15 17.43 5.68
N GLN A 218 11.45 16.38 6.08
CA GLN A 218 11.73 15.64 7.31
C GLN A 218 12.27 14.28 6.92
N ASP A 219 13.58 14.09 7.13
CA ASP A 219 14.38 12.93 6.74
C ASP A 219 13.87 11.59 7.31
N ASP A 220 13.03 11.66 8.34
CA ASP A 220 12.40 10.51 8.98
C ASP A 220 10.88 10.50 8.90
N SER A 221 10.29 11.33 8.03
CA SER A 221 8.85 11.28 7.79
C SER A 221 8.43 9.96 7.14
N VAL A 222 7.31 9.43 7.64
CA VAL A 222 6.66 8.23 7.11
C VAL A 222 5.25 8.64 6.73
N TRP A 223 4.85 8.27 5.52
CA TRP A 223 3.59 8.70 4.92
C TRP A 223 2.78 7.48 4.52
N PHE A 224 1.49 7.49 4.76
CA PHE A 224 0.59 6.40 4.39
C PHE A 224 -0.34 6.87 3.28
N HIS A 225 -0.55 6.03 2.28
CA HIS A 225 -1.59 6.20 1.27
C HIS A 225 -2.69 5.17 1.51
N PRO A 226 -3.76 5.56 2.21
CA PRO A 226 -4.88 4.66 2.51
C PRO A 226 -5.75 4.43 1.25
N ASP A 227 -6.53 3.35 1.30
CA ASP A 227 -7.58 3.06 0.32
C ASP A 227 -8.92 2.71 0.99
N ARG A 228 -9.09 3.00 2.27
CA ARG A 228 -10.31 2.65 3.04
C ARG A 228 -11.37 3.74 2.95
N GLU A 229 -12.64 3.33 3.02
CA GLU A 229 -13.78 4.23 3.15
C GLU A 229 -13.69 4.97 4.50
N ASP A 230 -14.24 6.19 4.55
CA ASP A 230 -14.30 7.03 5.75
C ASP A 230 -12.96 7.42 6.42
N VAL A 231 -11.80 7.22 5.77
CA VAL A 231 -10.49 7.62 6.33
C VAL A 231 -9.93 8.90 5.69
N THR A 232 -9.52 8.83 4.43
CA THR A 232 -9.11 9.92 3.54
C THR A 232 -8.64 9.26 2.26
N TYR A 233 -8.80 9.88 1.10
CA TYR A 233 -8.13 9.37 -0.11
C TYR A 233 -6.70 9.92 -0.28
N ARG A 234 -6.35 10.95 0.49
CA ARG A 234 -5.08 11.68 0.39
C ARG A 234 -3.95 10.99 1.15
N ILE A 235 -2.73 11.17 0.67
CA ILE A 235 -1.53 10.69 1.33
C ILE A 235 -1.34 11.50 2.60
N PHE A 236 -1.13 10.87 3.75
CA PHE A 236 -0.99 11.58 5.03
C PHE A 236 0.31 11.22 5.73
N GLN A 237 0.94 12.21 6.37
CA GLN A 237 2.11 11.97 7.21
C GLN A 237 1.65 11.38 8.53
N LEU A 238 2.29 10.30 8.99
CA LEU A 238 2.08 9.78 10.33
C LEU A 238 2.41 10.85 11.37
N THR A 239 1.59 10.95 12.42
CA THR A 239 1.95 11.73 13.60
C THR A 239 3.13 11.07 14.33
N GLU A 240 3.81 11.82 15.19
CA GLU A 240 4.89 11.26 16.02
C GLU A 240 4.40 10.11 16.91
N ASP A 241 3.16 10.18 17.39
CA ASP A 241 2.55 9.13 18.21
C ASP A 241 2.24 7.88 17.37
N GLN A 242 1.62 8.02 16.19
CA GLN A 242 1.39 6.90 15.26
C GLN A 242 2.70 6.24 14.83
N LYS A 243 3.72 7.02 14.49
CA LYS A 243 5.04 6.51 14.12
C LYS A 243 5.72 5.79 15.29
N ARG A 244 5.59 6.32 16.52
CA ARG A 244 6.09 5.65 17.73
C ARG A 244 5.38 4.32 17.95
N SER A 245 4.05 4.28 17.85
CA SER A 245 3.25 3.06 17.95
C SER A 245 3.66 2.03 16.91
N LEU A 246 3.86 2.43 15.65
CA LEU A 246 4.37 1.55 14.61
C LEU A 246 5.73 0.96 14.98
N VAL A 247 6.68 1.80 15.38
CA VAL A 247 8.02 1.31 15.79
C VAL A 247 7.93 0.38 17.00
N GLU A 248 7.03 0.63 17.93
CA GLU A 248 6.79 -0.24 19.09
C GLU A 248 6.28 -1.62 18.67
N VAL A 249 5.30 -1.68 17.76
CA VAL A 249 4.84 -2.94 17.15
C VAL A 249 6.00 -3.69 16.51
N LEU A 250 6.84 -2.99 15.75
CA LEU A 250 7.95 -3.62 15.01
C LEU A 250 9.11 -4.08 15.91
N THR A 251 9.35 -3.45 17.05
CA THR A 251 10.59 -3.69 17.83
C THR A 251 10.37 -4.42 19.16
N SER A 252 9.16 -4.35 19.72
CA SER A 252 8.83 -5.00 21.00
C SER A 252 8.88 -6.52 20.90
N GLY A 253 9.30 -7.17 21.99
CA GLY A 253 9.19 -8.62 22.15
C GLY A 253 7.77 -9.11 22.43
N ASN A 254 6.90 -8.23 22.94
CA ASN A 254 5.48 -8.45 23.17
C ASN A 254 4.72 -7.19 22.74
N PRO A 255 4.56 -6.94 21.43
CA PRO A 255 3.86 -5.77 20.92
C PRO A 255 2.36 -5.83 21.20
N ASP A 256 1.72 -4.66 21.33
CA ASP A 256 0.27 -4.56 21.19
C ASP A 256 -0.09 -4.62 19.70
N LEU A 257 -0.57 -5.79 19.26
CA LEU A 257 -0.90 -6.05 17.86
C LEU A 257 -2.17 -5.30 17.38
N SER A 258 -2.98 -4.77 18.30
CA SER A 258 -4.19 -4.01 17.97
C SER A 258 -3.89 -2.61 17.43
N LEU A 259 -2.63 -2.17 17.48
CA LEU A 259 -2.16 -0.91 16.94
C LEU A 259 -2.11 -0.87 15.40
N LEU A 260 -2.28 -2.02 14.73
CA LEU A 260 -2.43 -2.10 13.28
C LEU A 260 -3.88 -2.48 12.93
N PRO A 261 -4.48 -1.88 11.90
CA PRO A 261 -3.94 -0.83 11.02
C PRO A 261 -3.90 0.57 11.66
N ILE A 262 -3.00 1.44 11.18
CA ILE A 262 -2.96 2.87 11.51
C ILE A 262 -3.77 3.63 10.47
N LEU A 263 -4.86 4.24 10.90
CA LEU A 263 -5.73 5.06 10.05
C LEU A 263 -5.51 6.54 10.31
N ALA A 264 -5.73 7.36 9.27
CA ALA A 264 -5.65 8.80 9.40
C ALA A 264 -6.82 9.33 10.24
N ASP A 265 -6.56 10.39 10.99
CA ASP A 265 -7.58 11.15 11.69
C ASP A 265 -7.42 12.67 11.45
N GLU A 266 -8.15 13.47 12.21
CA GLU A 266 -8.10 14.94 12.15
C GLU A 266 -6.74 15.52 12.59
N HIS A 267 -5.93 14.76 13.34
CA HIS A 267 -4.59 15.17 13.77
C HIS A 267 -3.54 14.97 12.68
N ASN A 268 -3.80 14.12 11.68
CA ASN A 268 -3.00 13.98 10.46
C ASN A 268 -3.20 15.19 9.52
N THR A 269 -2.68 16.35 9.92
CA THR A 269 -2.88 17.63 9.20
C THR A 269 -1.96 17.83 7.99
N ARG A 270 -0.85 17.11 7.91
CA ARG A 270 0.07 17.13 6.76
C ARG A 270 -0.38 16.08 5.75
N ARG A 271 -0.92 16.55 4.63
CA ARG A 271 -1.50 15.73 3.59
C ARG A 271 -1.06 16.19 2.21
N GLU A 272 -0.88 15.23 1.33
CA GLU A 272 -0.47 15.45 -0.05
C GLU A 272 -1.49 14.84 -1.00
N ASP A 273 -1.71 15.55 -2.10
CA ASP A 273 -2.66 15.12 -3.11
C ASP A 273 -2.02 14.01 -3.96
N PRO A 274 -2.61 12.81 -4.04
CA PRO A 274 -2.08 11.74 -4.89
C PRO A 274 -2.12 12.09 -6.39
N GLU A 275 -2.90 13.10 -6.80
CA GLU A 275 -2.89 13.66 -8.15
C GLU A 275 -1.61 14.42 -8.51
N GLU A 276 -0.86 14.92 -7.52
CA GLU A 276 0.41 15.60 -7.78
C GLU A 276 1.47 14.60 -8.26
N PRO A 277 2.26 14.93 -9.30
CA PRO A 277 3.34 14.06 -9.75
C PRO A 277 4.30 13.72 -8.62
N ILE A 278 4.62 12.44 -8.47
CA ILE A 278 5.52 11.94 -7.40
C ILE A 278 6.92 12.56 -7.46
N GLU A 279 7.37 13.00 -8.64
CA GLU A 279 8.63 13.74 -8.80
C GLU A 279 8.59 15.13 -8.17
N ASN A 280 7.40 15.75 -8.09
CA ASN A 280 7.21 17.07 -7.50
C ASN A 280 7.07 16.99 -5.97
N THR A 281 6.24 16.04 -5.50
CA THR A 281 6.06 15.85 -4.05
C THR A 281 7.28 15.19 -3.42
N GLY A 282 7.97 14.35 -4.18
CA GLY A 282 9.08 13.52 -3.71
C GLY A 282 8.67 12.45 -2.70
N ILE A 283 7.37 12.20 -2.53
CA ILE A 283 6.84 11.20 -1.60
C ILE A 283 6.51 9.93 -2.38
N TYR A 284 7.37 8.93 -2.23
CA TYR A 284 7.20 7.62 -2.86
C TYR A 284 8.09 6.57 -2.18
N ARG A 285 7.69 5.31 -2.28
CA ARG A 285 8.61 4.20 -1.99
C ARG A 285 9.46 3.95 -3.23
N ASP A 286 8.82 3.64 -4.34
CA ASP A 286 9.46 3.38 -5.63
C ASP A 286 9.06 4.45 -6.64
N ILE A 287 10.02 5.01 -7.39
CA ILE A 287 9.75 6.15 -8.31
C ILE A 287 8.81 5.78 -9.47
N TRP A 288 8.51 4.49 -9.65
CA TRP A 288 7.62 3.98 -10.69
C TRP A 288 6.28 3.49 -10.11
N GLU A 289 6.00 3.68 -8.82
CA GLU A 289 4.80 3.10 -8.19
C GLU A 289 3.47 3.71 -8.66
N ARG A 290 3.48 4.98 -9.10
CA ARG A 290 2.29 5.73 -9.58
C ARG A 290 2.61 6.55 -10.82
N LYS A 291 1.76 6.50 -11.85
CA LYS A 291 1.87 7.44 -12.98
C LYS A 291 1.26 8.81 -12.65
N PRO A 292 1.73 9.89 -13.30
CA PRO A 292 1.03 11.17 -13.28
C PRO A 292 -0.41 11.01 -13.79
N LEU A 293 -1.33 11.79 -13.22
CA LEU A 293 -2.73 11.79 -13.63
C LEU A 293 -2.89 12.15 -15.12
N SER A 294 -3.48 11.26 -15.91
CA SER A 294 -3.68 11.47 -17.36
C SER A 294 -4.59 12.67 -17.63
N PRO A 295 -4.38 13.43 -18.73
CA PRO A 295 -5.18 14.62 -19.05
C PRO A 295 -6.69 14.43 -18.93
N GLU A 296 -7.19 13.26 -19.36
CA GLU A 296 -8.59 12.90 -19.41
C GLU A 296 -9.13 12.39 -18.05
N ALA A 297 -8.27 12.01 -17.11
CA ALA A 297 -8.69 11.49 -15.83
C ALA A 297 -9.31 12.57 -14.93
N TYR A 298 -10.33 12.14 -14.18
CA TYR A 298 -10.99 12.98 -13.19
C TYR A 298 -10.02 13.35 -12.06
N ASP A 299 -9.88 14.65 -11.81
CA ASP A 299 -9.05 15.19 -10.74
C ASP A 299 -9.89 15.38 -9.48
N GLN A 300 -9.70 14.52 -8.46
CA GLN A 300 -10.53 14.50 -7.26
C GLN A 300 -10.39 15.76 -6.40
N ARG A 301 -9.40 16.61 -6.68
CA ARG A 301 -9.25 17.92 -6.04
C ARG A 301 -10.23 18.95 -6.58
N SER A 302 -10.92 18.66 -7.69
CA SER A 302 -11.96 19.52 -8.29
C SER A 302 -13.29 19.48 -7.54
N ARG A 303 -13.34 18.92 -6.31
CA ARG A 303 -14.54 18.88 -5.47
C ARG A 303 -15.04 20.29 -5.14
N ASP A 304 -16.37 20.43 -5.12
CA ASP A 304 -17.08 21.68 -4.82
C ASP A 304 -17.46 21.80 -3.34
N VAL A 305 -17.49 20.68 -2.60
CA VAL A 305 -17.76 20.62 -1.16
C VAL A 305 -16.47 20.35 -0.39
N TRP A 306 -16.25 21.14 0.66
CA TRP A 306 -15.19 20.89 1.62
C TRP A 306 -15.61 19.77 2.57
N ASP A 307 -14.73 18.80 2.73
CA ASP A 307 -14.86 17.72 3.71
C ASP A 307 -13.64 17.72 4.65
N ILE A 308 -13.90 17.55 5.94
CA ILE A 308 -12.88 17.55 6.99
C ILE A 308 -12.08 16.25 7.01
N VAL A 309 -12.69 15.14 6.56
CA VAL A 309 -12.07 13.83 6.52
C VAL A 309 -10.90 13.85 5.55
N ASP A 310 -11.05 14.41 4.34
CA ASP A 310 -9.98 14.58 3.34
C ASP A 310 -9.11 15.84 3.57
N TYR A 311 -9.72 16.94 4.07
CA TYR A 311 -9.06 18.23 4.24
C TYR A 311 -9.25 18.77 5.66
N PRO A 312 -8.40 18.39 6.62
CA PRO A 312 -8.50 18.87 8.01
C PRO A 312 -8.49 20.40 8.12
N LEU A 313 -7.87 21.09 7.15
CA LEU A 313 -7.79 22.53 7.08
C LEU A 313 -8.43 23.05 5.79
N MET A 314 -9.37 24.01 5.93
CA MET A 314 -9.98 24.73 4.81
C MET A 314 -8.95 25.39 3.87
N SER A 315 -7.81 25.83 4.41
CA SER A 315 -6.73 26.39 3.61
C SER A 315 -6.10 25.36 2.67
N ASP A 316 -6.05 24.09 3.08
CA ASP A 316 -5.52 23.01 2.27
C ASP A 316 -6.48 22.63 1.14
N PHE A 317 -7.78 22.56 1.45
CA PHE A 317 -8.84 22.40 0.44
C PHE A 317 -8.76 23.46 -0.66
N LYS A 318 -8.62 24.73 -0.28
CA LYS A 318 -8.48 25.83 -1.25
C LYS A 318 -7.22 25.71 -2.11
N ARG A 319 -6.11 25.21 -1.56
CA ARG A 319 -4.89 24.96 -2.34
C ARG A 319 -5.08 23.81 -3.33
N ALA A 320 -5.70 22.70 -2.91
CA ALA A 320 -6.00 21.58 -3.78
C ALA A 320 -6.90 22.01 -4.96
N LEU A 321 -7.95 22.77 -4.68
CA LEU A 321 -8.84 23.33 -5.71
C LEU A 321 -8.09 24.27 -6.67
N HIS A 322 -7.17 25.08 -6.16
CA HIS A 322 -6.33 25.95 -7.00
C HIS A 322 -5.44 25.12 -7.94
N ARG A 323 -4.77 24.08 -7.42
CA ARG A 323 -3.92 23.17 -8.23
C ARG A 323 -4.73 22.46 -9.31
N ALA A 324 -5.93 21.98 -8.97
CA ALA A 324 -6.86 21.38 -9.94
C ALA A 324 -7.23 22.38 -11.05
N GLY A 325 -7.52 23.63 -10.69
CA GLY A 325 -7.83 24.70 -11.64
C GLY A 325 -6.63 25.13 -12.50
N GLU A 326 -5.41 25.09 -11.98
CA GLU A 326 -4.19 25.29 -12.77
C GLU A 326 -3.96 24.18 -13.77
N ARG A 327 -4.11 22.91 -13.34
CA ARG A 327 -4.01 21.76 -14.23
C ARG A 327 -5.00 21.86 -15.38
N ARG A 328 -6.27 22.14 -15.09
CA ARG A 328 -7.32 22.29 -16.11
C ARG A 328 -7.02 23.41 -17.13
N ARG A 329 -6.29 24.45 -16.74
CA ARG A 329 -5.88 25.54 -17.65
C ARG A 329 -4.67 25.21 -18.52
N ARG A 330 -3.90 24.17 -18.17
CA ARG A 330 -2.71 23.72 -18.91
C ARG A 330 -3.02 22.67 -19.98
N LEU A 331 -4.16 21.98 -19.84
CA LEU A 331 -4.70 21.02 -20.81
C LEU A 331 -5.49 21.75 -21.90
#